data_AF-A0A520CP76-F1
#
_entry.id   AF-A0A520CP76-F1
#
_cell.length_a   1.000
_cell.length_b   1.000
_cell.length_c   1.000
_cell.angle_alpha   90.00
_cell.angle_beta   90.00
_cell.angle_gamma   90.00
#
_symmetry.space_group_name_H-M   'P 1'
#
loop_
_entity.id
_entity.type
_entity.pdbx_description
1 polymer ?
#
loop_
_entity_poly.entity_id
_entity_poly.type
_entity_poly.pdbx_seq_one_letter_code
_entity_poly.pdbx_strand_id
1 'polypeptide(L)'
;MPVEFKQEKINYTFVDSLRFIAIITIVIEHSYLYPTSMYFTDPGEQWIQAITMQLFKFGTITFYILAGFLIGDKIRTTTSLGYLKRRFQSTFKPWLFWLLFFLLLIYINFFVIYLKKGEVEAFSRPFHTLGDQLYYIVFKTSFWFI
;
A
#
# COMPACT_ATOMS: atom_id res chain seq x y z
N MET A 1 14.89 38.63 -29.13
CA MET A 1 14.17 38.19 -27.91
C MET A 1 14.40 36.69 -27.78
N PRO A 2 14.89 36.17 -26.63
CA PRO A 2 14.95 34.74 -26.43
C PRO A 2 13.52 34.20 -26.31
N VAL A 3 13.18 33.21 -27.13
CA VAL A 3 11.90 32.51 -27.07
C VAL A 3 11.99 31.55 -25.88
N GLU A 4 11.29 31.87 -24.80
CA GLU A 4 11.21 31.03 -23.61
C GLU A 4 10.29 29.83 -23.93
N PHE A 5 10.87 28.68 -24.24
CA PHE A 5 10.12 27.44 -24.41
C PHE A 5 9.59 26.99 -23.05
N LYS A 6 8.38 27.43 -22.71
CA LYS A 6 7.64 26.92 -21.56
C LYS A 6 7.37 25.44 -21.82
N GLN A 7 8.08 24.54 -21.14
CA GLN A 7 7.78 23.11 -21.21
C GLN A 7 6.36 22.89 -20.71
N GLU A 8 5.43 22.68 -21.62
CA GLU A 8 4.07 22.29 -21.26
C GLU A 8 4.12 20.93 -20.58
N LYS A 9 3.59 20.88 -19.36
CA LYS A 9 3.51 19.67 -18.58
C LYS A 9 2.46 18.78 -19.25
N ILE A 10 2.92 17.75 -19.98
CA ILE A 10 2.02 16.81 -20.66
C ILE A 10 1.07 16.21 -19.62
N ASN A 11 -0.24 16.42 -19.83
CA ASN A 11 -1.26 15.91 -18.95
C ASN A 11 -1.70 14.52 -19.43
N TYR A 12 -1.49 13.50 -18.61
CA TYR A 12 -1.85 12.13 -18.92
C TYR A 12 -3.12 11.71 -18.19
N THR A 13 -4.18 12.52 -18.21
CA THR A 13 -5.44 12.28 -17.49
C THR A 13 -5.98 10.87 -17.70
N PHE A 14 -5.93 10.35 -18.93
CA PHE A 14 -6.35 8.97 -19.23
C PHE A 14 -5.50 7.91 -18.49
N VAL A 15 -4.18 8.06 -18.51
CA VAL A 15 -3.23 7.17 -17.84
C VAL A 15 -3.38 7.25 -16.33
N ASP A 16 -3.60 8.45 -15.80
CA ASP A 16 -3.80 8.67 -14.36
C ASP A 16 -5.13 8.06 -13.89
N SER A 17 -6.21 8.14 -14.68
CA SER A 17 -7.47 7.44 -14.40
C SER A 17 -7.31 5.91 -14.40
N LEU A 18 -6.62 5.34 -15.39
CA LEU A 18 -6.36 3.90 -15.42
C LEU A 18 -5.47 3.46 -14.25
N ARG A 19 -4.47 4.27 -13.88
CA ARG A 19 -3.62 4.01 -12.72
C ARG A 19 -4.43 4.03 -11.43
N PHE A 20 -5.35 4.96 -11.28
CA PHE A 20 -6.21 5.04 -10.11
C PHE A 20 -7.06 3.76 -9.97
N ILE A 21 -7.69 3.30 -11.05
CA ILE A 21 -8.44 2.04 -11.07
C ILE A 21 -7.53 0.87 -10.71
N ALA A 22 -6.33 0.83 -11.29
CA ALA A 22 -5.35 -0.23 -11.00
C ALA A 22 -4.97 -0.27 -9.50
N ILE A 23 -4.75 0.88 -8.87
CA ILE A 23 -4.46 0.97 -7.43
C ILE A 23 -5.64 0.40 -6.61
N ILE A 24 -6.89 0.75 -6.94
CA ILE A 24 -8.07 0.22 -6.25
C ILE A 24 -8.09 -1.32 -6.32
N THR A 25 -7.88 -1.89 -7.50
CA THR A 25 -7.89 -3.34 -7.70
C THR A 25 -6.77 -4.05 -6.91
N ILE A 26 -5.58 -3.45 -6.82
CA ILE A 26 -4.46 -3.97 -6.02
C ILE A 26 -4.79 -3.94 -4.54
N VAL A 27 -5.37 -2.83 -4.05
CA VAL A 27 -5.78 -2.71 -2.64
C VAL A 27 -6.85 -3.74 -2.30
N ILE A 28 -7.83 -3.96 -3.18
CA ILE A 28 -8.88 -4.99 -2.99
C ILE A 28 -8.26 -6.38 -2.91
N GLU A 29 -7.36 -6.74 -3.83
CA GLU A 29 -6.67 -8.03 -3.83
C GLU A 29 -5.95 -8.30 -2.50
N HIS A 30 -5.30 -7.28 -1.94
CA HIS A 30 -4.48 -7.41 -0.74
C HIS A 30 -5.23 -7.16 0.56
N SER A 31 -6.48 -6.68 0.53
CA SER A 31 -7.30 -6.42 1.71
C SER A 31 -8.18 -7.60 2.12
N TYR A 32 -7.75 -8.85 1.83
CA TYR A 32 -8.47 -10.08 2.17
C TYR A 32 -9.89 -10.16 1.59
N LEU A 33 -10.05 -9.91 0.27
CA LEU A 33 -11.35 -10.05 -0.39
C LEU A 33 -12.01 -11.43 -0.12
N TYR A 34 -11.18 -12.48 -0.02
CA TYR A 34 -11.61 -13.79 0.46
C TYR A 34 -10.63 -14.25 1.57
N PRO A 35 -11.00 -14.15 2.85
CA PRO A 35 -10.14 -14.63 3.93
C PRO A 35 -9.97 -16.15 3.84
N THR A 36 -8.84 -16.67 4.32
CA THR A 36 -8.55 -18.12 4.31
C THR A 36 -9.55 -18.98 5.08
N SER A 37 -10.43 -18.37 5.87
CA SER A 37 -11.55 -19.06 6.54
C SER A 37 -12.79 -19.23 5.65
N MET A 38 -12.81 -18.64 4.45
CA MET A 38 -13.93 -18.62 3.51
C MET A 38 -13.57 -19.40 2.24
N TYR A 39 -13.24 -20.69 2.40
CA TYR A 39 -13.15 -21.60 1.27
C TYR A 39 -14.54 -22.16 0.98
N PHE A 40 -15.08 -21.81 -0.18
CA PHE A 40 -16.38 -22.31 -0.62
C PHE A 40 -16.28 -23.79 -1.00
N THR A 41 -17.27 -24.59 -0.62
CA THR A 41 -17.36 -26.01 -0.97
C THR A 41 -18.18 -26.26 -2.23
N ASP A 42 -19.07 -25.33 -2.57
CA ASP A 42 -19.87 -25.42 -3.79
C ASP A 42 -19.04 -25.05 -5.03
N PRO A 43 -19.08 -25.86 -6.10
CA PRO A 43 -18.34 -25.59 -7.33
C PRO A 43 -18.68 -24.24 -7.97
N GLY A 44 -19.95 -23.80 -7.92
CA GLY A 44 -20.38 -22.52 -8.48
C GLY A 44 -19.76 -21.33 -7.73
N GLU A 45 -19.77 -21.40 -6.40
CA GLU A 45 -19.13 -20.40 -5.54
C GLU A 45 -17.61 -20.36 -5.74
N GLN A 46 -16.96 -21.52 -5.92
CA GLN A 46 -15.53 -21.60 -6.25
C GLN A 46 -15.21 -20.93 -7.59
N TRP A 47 -16.05 -21.10 -8.61
CA TRP A 47 -15.88 -20.41 -9.89
C TRP A 47 -16.02 -18.90 -9.75
N ILE A 48 -17.01 -18.42 -9.00
CA ILE A 48 -17.19 -16.98 -8.73
C ILE A 48 -15.97 -16.41 -8.00
N GLN A 49 -15.48 -17.12 -6.97
CA GLN A 49 -14.28 -16.74 -6.24
C GLN A 49 -13.05 -16.67 -7.17
N ALA A 50 -12.83 -17.71 -7.98
CA ALA A 50 -11.72 -17.77 -8.90
C ALA A 50 -11.78 -16.63 -9.93
N ILE A 51 -12.92 -16.40 -10.58
CA ILE A 51 -13.11 -15.32 -11.56
C ILE A 51 -12.81 -13.97 -10.92
N THR A 52 -13.36 -13.72 -9.73
CA THR A 52 -13.19 -12.46 -9.01
C THR A 52 -11.73 -12.22 -8.64
N MET A 53 -11.04 -13.24 -8.11
CA MET A 53 -9.60 -13.15 -7.81
C MET A 53 -8.75 -12.90 -9.05
N GLN A 54 -9.03 -13.55 -10.18
CA GLN A 54 -8.26 -13.35 -11.41
C GLN A 54 -8.53 -11.98 -12.04
N LEU A 55 -9.76 -11.47 -11.95
CA LEU A 55 -10.10 -10.14 -12.48
C LEU A 55 -9.26 -9.04 -11.82
N PHE A 56 -9.10 -9.09 -10.50
CA PHE A 56 -8.34 -8.07 -9.77
C PHE A 56 -6.82 -8.13 -10.02
N LYS A 57 -6.26 -9.28 -10.38
CA LYS A 57 -4.83 -9.41 -10.73
C LYS A 57 -4.41 -8.63 -11.97
N PHE A 58 -5.34 -8.36 -12.89
CA PHE A 58 -5.06 -7.50 -14.03
C PHE A 58 -4.67 -6.08 -13.60
N GLY A 59 -5.18 -5.62 -12.45
CA GLY A 59 -4.80 -4.36 -11.83
C GLY A 59 -3.29 -4.19 -11.67
N THR A 60 -2.64 -5.22 -11.12
CA THR A 60 -1.18 -5.24 -10.94
C THR A 60 -0.43 -5.13 -12.26
N ILE A 61 -0.87 -5.85 -13.29
CA ILE A 61 -0.27 -5.81 -14.63
C ILE A 61 -0.43 -4.41 -15.24
N THR A 62 -1.65 -3.86 -15.23
CA THR A 62 -1.94 -2.52 -15.75
C THR A 62 -1.12 -1.46 -15.02
N PHE A 63 -1.01 -1.54 -13.68
CA PHE A 63 -0.22 -0.61 -12.89
C PHE A 63 1.25 -0.57 -13.32
N TYR A 64 1.88 -1.73 -13.50
CA TYR A 64 3.29 -1.80 -13.92
C TYR A 64 3.52 -1.30 -15.35
N ILE A 65 2.60 -1.59 -16.28
CA ILE A 65 2.69 -1.07 -17.66
C ILE A 65 2.59 0.46 -17.66
N LEU A 66 1.62 1.04 -16.96
CA LEU A 66 1.45 2.50 -16.87
C LEU A 66 2.61 3.17 -16.12
N ALA A 67 3.17 2.53 -15.11
CA ALA A 67 4.38 3.00 -14.42
C ALA A 67 5.58 3.04 -15.35
N GLY A 68 5.80 1.99 -16.15
CA GLY A 68 6.85 1.95 -17.17
C GLY A 68 6.70 3.05 -18.21
N PHE A 69 5.48 3.22 -18.74
CA PHE A 69 5.15 4.29 -19.69
C PHE A 69 5.51 5.69 -19.14
N LEU A 70 5.13 5.99 -17.89
CA LEU A 70 5.37 7.31 -17.29
C LEU A 70 6.82 7.54 -16.82
N ILE A 71 7.59 6.47 -16.59
CA ILE A 71 9.00 6.57 -16.24
C ILE A 71 9.86 6.77 -17.50
N GLY A 72 9.47 6.21 -18.65
CA GLY A 72 10.22 6.29 -19.91
C GLY A 72 10.64 7.71 -20.28
N ASP A 73 9.73 8.67 -20.18
CA ASP A 73 9.98 10.09 -20.46
C ASP A 73 10.93 10.75 -19.44
N LYS A 74 10.94 10.27 -18.20
CA LYS A 74 11.70 10.85 -17.08
C LYS A 74 13.08 10.25 -16.86
N ILE A 75 13.37 9.09 -17.46
CA ILE A 75 14.69 8.44 -17.35
C ILE A 75 15.80 9.34 -17.88
N ARG A 76 15.54 10.12 -18.94
CA ARG A 76 16.53 10.98 -19.57
C ARG A 76 16.71 12.34 -18.87
N THR A 77 15.72 12.76 -18.07
CA THR A 77 15.65 14.12 -17.52
C THR A 77 15.87 14.19 -16.01
N THR A 78 15.80 13.05 -15.30
CA THR A 78 15.92 13.00 -13.84
C THR A 78 17.11 12.14 -13.41
N THR A 79 17.95 12.65 -12.50
CA THR A 79 19.00 11.84 -11.86
C THR A 79 18.40 10.82 -10.90
N SER A 80 19.01 9.64 -10.77
CA SER A 80 18.53 8.57 -9.89
C SER A 80 18.34 9.05 -8.43
N LEU A 81 19.26 9.87 -7.94
CA LEU A 81 19.18 10.44 -6.58
C LEU A 81 18.02 11.44 -6.44
N GLY A 82 17.78 12.27 -7.46
CA GLY A 82 16.64 13.18 -7.48
C GLY A 82 15.30 12.46 -7.52
N TYR A 83 15.23 11.35 -8.26
CA TYR A 83 14.07 10.46 -8.26
C TYR A 83 13.81 9.86 -6.86
N LEU A 84 14.84 9.28 -6.24
CA LEU A 84 14.71 8.64 -4.93
C LEU A 84 14.32 9.63 -3.83
N LYS A 85 14.94 10.82 -3.79
CA LYS A 85 14.60 11.88 -2.83
C LYS A 85 13.12 12.28 -2.93
N ARG A 86 12.61 12.43 -4.16
CA ARG A 86 11.20 12.75 -4.40
C ARG A 86 10.28 11.64 -3.89
N ARG A 87 10.61 10.37 -4.15
CA ARG A 87 9.83 9.21 -3.68
C ARG A 87 9.84 9.08 -2.17
N PHE A 88 10.97 9.33 -1.53
CA PHE A 88 11.06 9.34 -0.07
C PHE A 88 10.11 10.39 0.53
N GLN A 89 10.07 11.60 -0.04
CA GLN A 89 9.18 12.66 0.44
C GLN A 89 7.70 12.42 0.12
N SER A 90 7.39 11.88 -1.06
CA SER A 90 6.00 11.70 -1.52
C SER A 90 5.35 10.40 -1.05
N THR A 91 6.14 9.37 -0.78
CA THR A 91 5.63 8.00 -0.52
C THR A 91 6.07 7.52 0.86
N PHE A 92 7.37 7.50 1.14
CA PHE A 92 7.86 6.96 2.42
C PHE A 92 7.44 7.80 3.62
N LYS A 93 7.46 9.13 3.52
CA LYS A 93 7.09 10.02 4.64
C LYS A 93 5.61 9.88 5.04
N PRO A 94 4.62 9.96 4.13
CA PRO A 94 3.22 9.66 4.48
C PRO A 94 3.02 8.24 5.01
N TRP A 95 3.66 7.25 4.40
CA TRP A 95 3.58 5.85 4.86
C TRP A 95 4.08 5.69 6.30
N LEU A 96 5.24 6.29 6.63
CA LEU A 96 5.80 6.25 7.98
C LEU A 96 4.88 6.94 9.00
N PHE A 97 4.24 8.05 8.62
CA PHE A 97 3.26 8.72 9.47
C PHE A 97 2.10 7.77 9.83
N TRP A 98 1.52 7.09 8.84
CA TRP A 98 0.43 6.15 9.08
C TRP A 98 0.90 4.94 9.90
N LEU A 99 2.15 4.49 9.73
CA LEU A 99 2.70 3.35 10.48
C LEU A 99 2.78 3.70 11.96
N LEU A 100 3.31 4.88 12.28
CA LEU A 100 3.39 5.37 13.64
C LEU A 100 2.00 5.60 14.25
N PHE A 101 1.06 6.13 13.46
CA PHE A 101 -0.31 6.30 13.90
C PHE A 101 -0.99 4.96 14.22
N PHE A 102 -0.80 3.94 13.37
CA PHE A 102 -1.37 2.63 13.62
C PHE A 102 -0.72 1.93 14.82
N LEU A 103 0.60 2.04 14.96
CA LEU A 103 1.32 1.57 16.15
C LEU A 103 0.79 2.25 17.43
N LEU A 104 0.54 3.57 17.38
CA LEU A 104 -0.05 4.31 18.49
C LEU A 104 -1.43 3.75 18.87
N LEU A 105 -2.29 3.48 17.89
CA LEU A 105 -3.61 2.88 18.15
C LEU A 105 -3.52 1.51 18.83
N ILE A 106 -2.55 0.67 18.42
CA ILE A 106 -2.31 -0.64 19.06
C ILE A 106 -1.90 -0.46 20.53
N TYR A 107 -1.01 0.50 20.82
CA TYR A 107 -0.58 0.77 22.19
C TYR A 107 -1.70 1.39 23.05
N ILE A 108 -2.55 2.23 22.47
CA ILE A 108 -3.78 2.71 23.14
C ILE A 108 -4.67 1.52 23.51
N ASN A 109 -4.85 0.56 22.60
CA ASN A 109 -5.63 -0.65 22.87
C ASN A 109 -5.00 -1.49 24.00
N PHE A 110 -3.68 -1.70 23.99
CA PHE A 110 -2.97 -2.38 25.09
C PHE A 110 -3.14 -1.67 26.41
N PHE A 111 -3.09 -0.34 26.43
CA PHE A 111 -3.33 0.46 27.63
C PHE A 111 -4.76 0.25 28.17
N VAL A 112 -5.77 0.26 27.30
CA VAL A 112 -7.16 -0.03 27.70
C VAL A 112 -7.31 -1.45 28.27
N ILE A 113 -6.64 -2.45 27.67
CA ILE A 113 -6.68 -3.84 28.18
C ILE A 113 -6.00 -3.92 29.55
N TYR A 114 -4.87 -3.25 29.72
CA TYR A 114 -4.15 -3.21 30.99
C TYR A 114 -5.00 -2.63 32.12
N LEU A 115 -5.70 -1.52 31.88
CA LEU A 115 -6.63 -0.94 32.86
C LEU A 115 -7.77 -1.90 33.27
N LYS A 116 -8.21 -2.77 32.36
CA LYS A 116 -9.33 -3.70 32.61
C LYS A 116 -8.92 -5.03 33.23
N LYS A 117 -7.76 -5.58 32.84
CA LYS A 117 -7.33 -6.96 33.18
C LYS A 117 -6.02 -7.02 33.97
N GLY A 118 -5.33 -5.90 34.17
CA GLY A 118 -4.13 -5.79 34.99
C GLY A 118 -2.84 -6.31 34.35
N GLU A 119 -2.90 -7.22 33.39
CA GLU A 119 -1.71 -7.81 32.76
C GLU A 119 -1.75 -7.73 31.24
N VAL A 120 -0.72 -7.12 30.65
CA VAL A 120 -0.47 -7.08 29.20
C VAL A 120 1.03 -7.18 28.96
N GLU A 121 1.43 -8.13 28.11
CA GLU A 121 2.84 -8.41 27.79
C GLU A 121 3.60 -7.20 27.23
N ALA A 122 2.88 -6.29 26.58
CA ALA A 122 3.41 -5.02 26.07
C ALA A 122 4.10 -4.15 27.14
N PHE A 123 3.67 -4.23 28.40
CA PHE A 123 4.28 -3.45 29.50
C PHE A 123 5.37 -4.22 30.25
N SER A 124 5.39 -5.55 30.17
CA SER A 124 6.43 -6.38 30.78
C SER A 124 7.67 -6.55 29.89
N ARG A 125 7.50 -6.57 28.56
CA ARG A 125 8.58 -6.71 27.57
C ARG A 125 8.43 -5.73 26.40
N PRO A 126 8.53 -4.41 26.65
CA PRO A 126 8.17 -3.38 25.67
C PRO A 126 8.96 -3.47 24.36
N PHE A 127 10.27 -3.74 24.42
CA PHE A 127 11.10 -3.82 23.20
C PHE A 127 10.78 -5.04 22.33
N HIS A 128 10.46 -6.18 22.96
CA HIS A 128 10.07 -7.38 22.24
C HIS A 128 8.72 -7.17 21.55
N THR A 129 7.73 -6.69 22.30
CA THR A 129 6.39 -6.42 21.74
C THR A 129 6.43 -5.35 20.67
N LEU A 130 7.25 -4.30 20.81
CA LEU A 130 7.43 -3.30 19.75
C LEU A 130 7.98 -3.92 18.46
N GLY A 131 8.98 -4.79 18.56
CA GLY A 131 9.53 -5.51 17.41
C GLY A 131 8.49 -6.40 16.73
N ASP A 132 7.72 -7.16 17.52
CA ASP A 132 6.66 -8.04 17.02
C ASP A 132 5.55 -7.25 16.31
N GLN A 133 5.12 -6.12 16.90
CA GLN A 133 4.09 -5.27 16.30
C GLN A 133 4.59 -4.62 15.01
N LEU A 134 5.84 -4.15 14.97
CA LEU A 134 6.42 -3.62 13.73
C LEU A 134 6.49 -4.69 12.64
N TYR A 135 6.96 -5.90 12.99
CA TYR A 135 6.99 -7.01 12.05
C TYR A 135 5.59 -7.38 11.56
N TYR A 136 4.61 -7.43 12.47
CA TYR A 136 3.22 -7.71 12.14
C TYR A 136 2.64 -6.65 11.18
N ILE A 137 2.77 -5.36 11.50
CA ILE A 137 2.27 -4.27 10.65
C ILE A 137 2.91 -4.33 9.26
N VAL A 138 4.24 -4.43 9.20
CA VAL A 138 4.97 -4.34 7.92
C VAL A 138 4.80 -5.58 7.05
N PHE A 139 4.77 -6.79 7.63
CA PHE A 139 4.83 -8.04 6.86
C PHE A 139 3.56 -8.89 6.89
N LYS A 140 2.65 -8.66 7.84
CA LYS A 140 1.44 -9.48 8.03
C LYS A 140 0.15 -8.74 7.77
N THR A 141 0.19 -7.42 7.59
CA THR A 141 -1.00 -6.63 7.28
C THR A 141 -0.89 -6.01 5.89
N SER A 142 -2.04 -5.63 5.33
CA SER A 142 -2.15 -4.91 4.06
C SER A 142 -1.67 -3.45 4.16
N PHE A 143 -1.14 -3.03 5.32
CA PHE A 143 -0.63 -1.69 5.57
C PHE A 143 0.48 -1.27 4.59
N TRP A 144 1.17 -2.22 3.98
CA TRP A 144 2.17 -1.97 2.94
C TRP A 144 1.61 -1.28 1.67
N PHE A 145 0.28 -1.30 1.48
CA PHE A 145 -0.40 -0.71 0.31
C PHE A 145 -0.94 0.71 0.54
N ILE A 146 -0.73 1.28 1.74
CA ILE A 146 -1.10 2.67 2.10
C ILE A 146 0.03 3.63 1.70
#